data_AF-A0A2M4DQF8-F1
#
_entry.id   AF-A0A2M4DQF8-F1
#
_cell.length_a   1.000
_cell.length_b   1.000
_cell.length_c   1.000
_cell.angle_alpha   90.00
_cell.angle_beta   90.00
_cell.angle_gamma   90.00
#
_symmetry.space_group_name_H-M   'P 1'
#
loop_
_entity.id
_entity.type
_entity.pdbx_description
1 polymer ?
#
loop_
_entity_poly.entity_id
_entity_poly.type
_entity_poly.pdbx_seq_one_letter_code
_entity_poly.pdbx_strand_id
1 'polypeptide(L)'
;MIKIIALIACLVVVASAQYHGPEHEHKEHHDHPKYKFEYGVKDPHTGDHKSQWEVRDGDVVKGAYTLEEADGTHRVVEYKSDSHNGFEANVKKVGHAHHPQAHHPVHPVHPIHPVHVPEHHGHGSGASYVNVDKHY
;
A
#
# COMPACT_ATOMS: atom_id res chain seq x y z
N MET A 1 -56.55 3.18 48.47
CA MET A 1 -55.15 3.56 48.78
C MET A 1 -54.16 2.40 48.61
N ILE A 2 -54.42 1.18 49.12
CA ILE A 2 -53.52 0.01 48.95
C ILE A 2 -53.24 -0.36 47.47
N LYS A 3 -54.24 -0.24 46.60
CA LYS A 3 -54.09 -0.53 45.16
C LYS A 3 -53.10 0.39 44.42
N ILE A 4 -52.97 1.66 44.85
CA ILE A 4 -52.06 2.63 44.22
C ILE A 4 -50.61 2.35 44.66
N ILE A 5 -50.41 1.99 45.93
CA ILE A 5 -49.10 1.61 46.48
C ILE A 5 -48.59 0.33 45.81
N ALA A 6 -49.47 -0.66 45.59
CA ALA A 6 -49.11 -1.90 44.89
C ALA A 6 -48.72 -1.67 43.42
N LEU A 7 -49.37 -0.72 42.73
CA LEU A 7 -49.07 -0.40 41.32
C LEU A 7 -47.72 0.31 41.18
N ILE A 8 -47.40 1.23 42.09
CA ILE A 8 -46.10 1.92 42.11
C ILE A 8 -44.97 0.94 42.45
N ALA A 9 -45.16 0.04 43.42
CA ALA A 9 -44.17 -0.99 43.74
C ALA A 9 -43.91 -1.95 42.57
N CYS A 10 -44.97 -2.33 41.83
CA CYS A 10 -44.83 -3.19 40.65
C CYS A 10 -44.04 -2.51 39.52
N LEU A 11 -44.28 -1.22 39.26
CA LEU A 11 -43.55 -0.46 38.24
C LEU A 11 -42.05 -0.32 38.54
N VAL A 12 -41.67 -0.19 39.82
CA VAL A 12 -40.25 -0.10 40.24
C VAL A 12 -39.53 -1.44 40.06
N VAL A 13 -40.20 -2.57 40.33
CA VAL A 13 -39.63 -3.92 40.15
C VAL A 13 -39.48 -4.28 38.66
N VAL A 14 -40.42 -3.86 37.81
CA VAL A 14 -40.30 -4.05 36.35
C VAL A 14 -39.16 -3.21 35.78
N ALA A 15 -39.00 -1.96 36.24
CA ALA A 15 -37.92 -1.09 35.79
C ALA A 15 -36.53 -1.61 36.20
N SER A 16 -36.38 -2.20 37.39
CA SER A 16 -35.09 -2.75 37.84
C SER A 16 -34.73 -4.09 37.18
N ALA A 17 -35.73 -4.91 36.82
CA ALA A 17 -35.52 -6.16 36.10
C ALA A 17 -35.02 -5.97 34.65
N GLN A 18 -35.24 -4.79 34.05
CA GLN A 18 -34.82 -4.47 32.69
C GLN A 18 -33.37 -3.96 32.55
N TYR A 19 -32.67 -3.72 33.66
CA TYR A 19 -31.32 -3.13 33.64
C TYR A 19 -30.16 -4.11 33.78
N HIS A 20 -30.41 -5.41 33.96
CA HIS A 20 -29.36 -6.44 33.98
C HIS A 20 -29.36 -7.22 32.67
N GLY A 21 -28.83 -6.59 31.62
CA GLY A 21 -28.39 -7.32 30.44
C GLY A 21 -27.13 -8.13 30.78
N PRO A 22 -26.89 -9.28 30.14
CA PRO A 22 -25.66 -10.04 30.34
C PRO A 22 -24.45 -9.17 30.00
N GLU A 23 -23.56 -8.96 30.96
CA GLU A 23 -22.24 -8.39 30.69
C GLU A 23 -21.48 -9.37 29.78
N HIS A 24 -21.34 -8.99 28.51
CA HIS A 24 -20.43 -9.67 27.62
C HIS A 24 -19.00 -9.28 28.02
N GLU A 25 -18.32 -10.18 28.73
CA GLU A 25 -16.89 -10.09 28.98
C GLU A 25 -16.16 -10.15 27.63
N HIS A 26 -15.90 -8.98 27.04
CA HIS A 26 -15.04 -8.84 25.88
C HIS A 26 -13.61 -9.15 26.34
N LYS A 27 -13.18 -10.40 26.18
CA LYS A 27 -11.76 -10.73 26.25
C LYS A 27 -11.07 -9.99 25.12
N GLU A 28 -10.41 -8.89 25.42
CA GLU A 28 -9.56 -8.18 24.45
C GLU A 28 -8.43 -9.12 24.02
N HIS A 29 -8.58 -9.68 22.83
CA HIS A 29 -7.50 -10.37 22.15
C HIS A 29 -6.50 -9.31 21.68
N HIS A 30 -5.43 -9.09 22.43
CA HIS A 30 -4.29 -8.30 21.97
C HIS A 30 -3.45 -9.16 21.03
N ASP A 31 -3.81 -9.15 19.74
CA ASP A 31 -2.95 -9.74 18.71
C ASP A 31 -1.76 -8.80 18.45
N HIS A 32 -0.55 -9.36 18.33
CA HIS A 32 0.67 -8.63 17.97
C HIS A 32 1.01 -8.92 16.49
N PRO A 33 0.45 -8.14 15.53
CA PRO A 33 0.64 -8.43 14.12
C PRO A 33 2.10 -8.23 13.72
N LYS A 34 2.67 -9.22 13.04
CA LYS A 34 4.07 -9.18 12.61
C LYS A 34 4.21 -9.79 11.22
N TYR A 35 4.89 -9.09 10.32
CA TYR A 35 5.20 -9.59 8.99
C TYR A 35 6.43 -8.90 8.41
N LYS A 36 7.00 -9.54 7.39
CA LYS A 36 7.99 -8.96 6.50
C LYS A 36 7.67 -9.40 5.07
N PHE A 37 7.77 -8.49 4.11
CA PHE A 37 7.77 -8.86 2.70
C PHE A 37 8.75 -8.02 1.91
N GLU A 38 9.11 -8.55 0.74
CA GLU A 38 9.80 -7.81 -0.31
C GLU A 38 9.40 -8.34 -1.67
N TYR A 39 9.44 -7.47 -2.68
CA TYR A 39 9.29 -7.87 -4.08
C TYR A 39 10.12 -6.96 -4.98
N GLY A 40 10.37 -7.43 -6.20
CA GLY A 40 11.00 -6.62 -7.22
C GLY A 40 10.69 -7.11 -8.62
N VAL A 41 10.80 -6.18 -9.58
CA VAL A 41 10.67 -6.42 -11.01
C VAL A 41 11.88 -5.82 -11.70
N LYS A 42 12.45 -6.58 -12.64
CA LYS A 42 13.49 -6.15 -13.55
C LYS A 42 13.19 -6.70 -14.93
N ASP A 43 12.47 -5.91 -15.72
CA ASP A 43 12.07 -6.26 -17.07
C ASP A 43 12.69 -5.30 -18.10
N PRO A 44 13.73 -5.73 -18.84
CA PRO A 44 14.36 -4.90 -19.85
C PRO A 44 13.46 -4.67 -21.08
N HIS A 45 12.42 -5.48 -21.28
CA HIS A 45 11.52 -5.31 -22.42
C HIS A 45 10.53 -4.17 -22.20
N THR A 46 9.95 -4.08 -21.00
CA THR A 46 9.02 -3.00 -20.64
C THR A 46 9.72 -1.79 -20.03
N GLY A 47 10.98 -1.93 -19.60
CA GLY A 47 11.70 -0.92 -18.83
C GLY A 47 11.26 -0.88 -17.36
N ASP A 48 10.46 -1.86 -16.90
CA ASP A 48 10.03 -1.90 -15.51
C ASP A 48 11.16 -2.34 -14.59
N HIS A 49 11.67 -1.40 -13.80
CA HIS A 49 12.63 -1.67 -12.76
C HIS A 49 12.17 -1.05 -11.43
N LYS A 50 11.74 -1.92 -10.52
CA LYS A 50 11.22 -1.52 -9.20
C LYS A 50 11.54 -2.53 -8.11
N SER A 51 11.58 -2.06 -6.88
CA SER A 51 11.67 -2.90 -5.69
C SER A 51 10.90 -2.29 -4.53
N GLN A 52 10.42 -3.13 -3.62
CA GLN A 52 9.80 -2.70 -2.37
C GLN A 52 10.08 -3.72 -1.27
N TRP A 53 10.22 -3.24 -0.04
CA TRP A 53 10.15 -4.05 1.17
C TRP A 53 9.32 -3.35 2.24
N GLU A 54 8.72 -4.14 3.12
CA GLU A 54 8.01 -3.66 4.31
C GLU A 54 8.15 -4.67 5.45
N VAL A 55 8.28 -4.15 6.67
CA VAL A 55 8.26 -4.91 7.92
C VAL A 55 7.24 -4.25 8.83
N ARG A 56 6.38 -5.07 9.42
CA ARG A 56 5.51 -4.68 10.53
C ARG A 56 5.90 -5.45 11.79
N ASP A 57 5.96 -4.72 12.89
CA ASP A 57 6.12 -5.25 14.24
C ASP A 57 5.15 -4.53 15.17
N GLY A 58 4.05 -5.20 15.53
CA GLY A 58 2.96 -4.61 16.30
C GLY A 58 2.33 -3.42 15.57
N ASP A 59 2.42 -2.24 16.18
CA ASP A 59 1.90 -0.98 15.64
C ASP A 59 2.90 -0.21 14.78
N VAL A 60 4.13 -0.73 14.61
CA VAL A 60 5.18 -0.07 13.84
C VAL A 60 5.32 -0.74 12.48
N VAL A 61 5.20 0.06 11.41
CA VAL A 61 5.49 -0.34 10.03
C VAL A 61 6.69 0.46 9.53
N LYS A 62 7.60 -0.20 8.82
CA LYS A 62 8.73 0.45 8.11
C LYS A 62 8.89 -0.18 6.75
N GLY A 63 9.22 0.60 5.75
CA GLY A 63 9.50 0.06 4.44
C GLY A 63 10.16 1.07 3.52
N ALA A 64 10.51 0.60 2.34
CA ALA A 64 10.92 1.47 1.25
C ALA A 64 10.50 0.90 -0.09
N TYR A 65 10.34 1.77 -1.09
CA TYR A 65 10.26 1.36 -2.48
C TYR A 65 11.18 2.20 -3.36
N THR A 66 11.61 1.60 -4.47
CA THR A 66 12.39 2.25 -5.52
C THR A 66 11.70 2.04 -6.86
N LEU A 67 11.63 3.09 -7.67
CA LEU A 67 11.05 3.06 -9.01
C LEU A 67 11.97 3.80 -9.98
N GLU A 68 12.39 3.14 -11.05
CA GLU A 68 12.97 3.82 -12.22
C GLU A 68 11.87 4.55 -12.99
N GLU A 69 11.98 5.88 -13.08
CA GLU A 69 11.02 6.76 -13.74
C GLU A 69 11.34 6.89 -15.23
N ALA A 70 10.32 7.24 -16.03
CA ALA A 70 10.44 7.34 -17.48
C ALA A 70 11.43 8.42 -17.97
N ASP A 71 11.79 9.38 -17.11
CA ASP A 71 12.80 10.40 -17.40
C ASP A 71 14.24 9.97 -17.03
N GLY A 72 14.44 8.71 -16.65
CA GLY A 72 15.74 8.14 -16.30
C GLY A 72 16.19 8.41 -14.86
N THR A 73 15.33 8.99 -14.02
CA THR A 73 15.60 9.16 -12.59
C THR A 73 15.09 7.97 -11.77
N HIS A 74 15.53 7.86 -10.52
CA HIS A 74 14.98 6.93 -9.55
C HIS A 74 14.21 7.67 -8.47
N ARG A 75 12.97 7.28 -8.25
CA ARG A 75 12.21 7.67 -7.07
C ARG A 75 12.51 6.67 -5.95
N VAL A 76 13.04 7.17 -4.83
CA VAL A 76 13.27 6.40 -3.60
C VAL A 76 12.33 6.94 -2.54
N VAL A 77 11.50 6.08 -1.96
CA VAL A 77 10.62 6.46 -0.85
C VAL A 77 10.88 5.54 0.33
N GLU A 78 11.31 6.14 1.44
CA GLU A 78 11.46 5.48 2.73
C GLU A 78 10.29 5.92 3.60
N TYR A 79 9.58 4.98 4.23
CA TYR A 79 8.39 5.30 5.01
C TYR A 79 8.36 4.55 6.35
N LYS A 80 7.67 5.15 7.31
CA LYS A 80 7.35 4.55 8.61
C LYS A 80 5.92 4.90 9.01
N SER A 81 5.30 4.05 9.80
CA SER A 81 4.03 4.35 10.44
C SER A 81 4.02 3.85 11.88
N ASP A 82 3.53 4.67 12.80
CA ASP A 82 3.32 4.30 14.20
C ASP A 82 2.09 5.02 14.78
N SER A 83 1.64 4.59 15.97
CA SER A 83 0.44 5.12 16.62
C SER A 83 0.58 6.56 17.12
N HIS A 84 1.81 7.08 17.24
CA HIS A 84 2.09 8.40 17.76
C HIS A 84 2.21 9.45 16.65
N ASN A 85 2.99 9.14 15.62
CA ASN A 85 3.33 10.06 14.53
C ASN A 85 2.47 9.86 13.27
N GLY A 86 1.70 8.77 13.19
CA GLY A 86 0.97 8.40 11.98
C GLY A 86 1.91 7.92 10.89
N PHE A 87 1.56 8.15 9.62
CA PHE A 87 2.39 7.80 8.48
C PHE A 87 3.34 8.95 8.10
N GLU A 88 4.62 8.64 7.96
CA GLU A 88 5.65 9.57 7.49
C GLU A 88 6.43 8.95 6.32
N ALA A 89 6.70 9.73 5.28
CA ALA A 89 7.50 9.32 4.13
C ALA A 89 8.56 10.36 3.77
N ASN A 90 9.77 9.89 3.50
CA ASN A 90 10.83 10.66 2.89
C ASN A 90 10.96 10.28 1.42
N VAL A 91 10.67 11.22 0.53
CA VAL A 91 10.67 11.01 -0.92
C VAL A 91 11.88 11.70 -1.53
N LYS A 92 12.71 10.93 -2.24
CA LYS A 92 13.90 11.42 -2.95
C LYS A 92 13.76 11.09 -4.43
N LYS A 93 14.17 12.03 -5.27
CA LYS A 93 14.38 11.82 -6.70
C LYS A 93 15.89 11.85 -6.96
N VAL A 94 16.44 10.77 -7.48
CA VAL A 94 17.88 10.56 -7.66
C VAL A 94 18.18 10.46 -9.16
N GLY A 95 19.23 11.15 -9.63
CA GLY A 95 19.64 11.14 -11.03
C GLY A 95 19.25 12.40 -11.79
N HIS A 96 19.47 12.39 -13.10
CA HIS A 96 19.21 13.52 -13.99
C HIS A 96 18.00 13.21 -14.88
N ALA A 97 16.99 14.08 -14.82
CA ALA A 97 15.81 13.92 -15.64
C ALA A 97 16.11 14.31 -17.10
N HIS A 98 15.85 13.39 -18.02
CA HIS A 98 15.88 13.62 -19.45
C HIS A 98 14.47 13.90 -19.95
N HIS A 99 14.19 15.15 -20.29
CA HIS A 99 12.93 15.55 -20.88
C HIS A 99 13.10 15.72 -22.40
N PRO A 100 12.24 15.12 -23.23
CA PRO A 100 12.22 15.41 -24.65
C PRO A 100 12.03 16.92 -24.85
N GLN A 101 12.98 17.55 -25.53
CA GLN A 101 12.74 18.87 -26.10
C GLN A 101 11.67 18.68 -27.19
N ALA A 102 10.53 19.37 -27.06
CA ALA A 102 9.48 19.37 -28.06
C ALA A 102 10.00 20.10 -29.32
N HIS A 103 10.78 19.41 -30.15
CA HIS A 103 11.11 19.86 -31.48
C HIS A 103 9.89 19.61 -32.36
N HIS A 104 9.09 20.64 -32.59
CA HIS A 104 8.02 20.60 -33.58
C HIS A 104 8.66 20.35 -34.95
N PRO A 105 8.48 19.17 -35.58
CA PRO A 105 8.97 18.96 -36.93
C PRO A 105 7.99 19.69 -37.87
N VAL A 106 8.46 20.73 -38.55
CA VAL A 106 7.79 21.20 -39.77
C VAL A 106 8.06 20.12 -40.81
N HIS A 107 7.09 19.23 -41.07
CA HIS A 107 7.25 18.11 -41.99
C HIS A 107 7.34 18.58 -43.46
N PRO A 108 8.44 18.32 -44.20
CA PRO A 108 8.39 18.21 -45.65
C PRO A 108 7.86 16.80 -45.99
N VAL A 109 6.96 16.71 -46.97
CA VAL A 109 6.44 15.44 -47.51
C VAL A 109 7.59 14.70 -48.20
N HIS A 110 7.99 13.53 -47.70
CA HIS A 110 8.96 12.65 -48.34
C HIS A 110 8.30 11.38 -48.90
N PRO A 111 8.78 10.83 -50.05
CA PRO A 111 8.20 9.67 -50.71
C PRO A 111 8.39 8.36 -49.93
N ILE A 112 7.55 7.39 -50.25
CA ILE A 112 7.42 6.07 -49.60
C ILE A 112 8.71 5.24 -49.81
N HIS A 113 9.39 4.88 -48.73
CA HIS A 113 10.51 3.93 -48.74
C HIS A 113 10.02 2.46 -48.55
N PRO A 114 10.78 1.46 -49.04
CA PRO A 114 10.38 0.05 -48.99
C PRO A 114 10.26 -0.49 -47.57
N VAL A 115 9.30 -1.39 -47.38
CA VAL A 115 9.02 -2.11 -46.13
C VAL A 115 10.28 -2.84 -45.63
N HIS A 116 10.80 -2.38 -44.49
CA HIS A 116 11.82 -3.08 -43.73
C HIS A 116 11.15 -4.22 -42.96
N VAL A 117 11.61 -5.45 -43.17
CA VAL A 117 11.20 -6.64 -42.40
C VAL A 117 11.68 -6.45 -40.96
N PRO A 118 10.86 -6.69 -39.91
CA PRO A 118 11.30 -6.51 -38.54
C PRO A 118 12.46 -7.46 -38.22
N GLU A 119 13.61 -6.90 -37.86
CA GLU A 119 14.67 -7.65 -37.18
C GLU A 119 14.11 -8.23 -35.88
N HIS A 120 14.26 -9.54 -35.70
CA HIS A 120 13.98 -10.21 -34.44
C HIS A 120 14.90 -9.66 -33.34
N HIS A 121 14.42 -8.69 -32.59
CA HIS A 121 15.09 -8.20 -31.39
C HIS A 121 14.96 -9.28 -30.31
N GLY A 122 16.10 -9.81 -29.87
CA GLY A 122 16.17 -10.81 -28.81
C GLY A 122 15.45 -10.31 -27.54
N HIS A 123 14.41 -11.02 -27.14
CA HIS A 123 13.66 -10.72 -25.93
C HIS A 123 14.53 -11.02 -24.71
N GLY A 124 15.02 -9.98 -24.03
CA GLY A 124 15.57 -10.12 -22.69
C GLY A 124 14.46 -10.60 -21.76
N SER A 125 14.61 -11.78 -21.15
CA SER A 125 13.64 -12.29 -20.19
C SER A 125 13.58 -11.38 -18.96
N GLY A 126 12.42 -10.78 -18.69
CA GLY A 126 12.18 -10.08 -17.43
C GLY A 126 12.18 -11.04 -16.24
N ALA A 127 12.67 -10.56 -15.09
CA ALA A 127 12.69 -11.31 -13.84
C ALA A 127 11.87 -10.57 -12.76
N SER A 128 11.15 -11.34 -11.96
CA SER A 128 10.46 -10.83 -10.78
C SER A 128 10.65 -11.79 -9.60
N TYR A 129 10.50 -11.27 -8.38
CA TYR A 129 10.55 -12.08 -7.16
C TYR A 129 9.60 -11.51 -6.11
N VAL A 130 9.20 -12.38 -5.18
CA VAL A 130 8.44 -12.01 -3.99
C VAL A 130 8.85 -12.92 -2.84
N ASN A 131 9.09 -12.35 -1.66
CA ASN A 131 9.33 -13.08 -0.41
C ASN A 131 8.37 -12.53 0.66
N VAL A 132 7.73 -13.41 1.43
CA VAL A 132 6.79 -13.06 2.49
C VAL A 132 7.01 -13.95 3.71
N ASP A 133 7.24 -13.35 4.86
CA ASP A 133 7.29 -14.00 6.17
C ASP A 133 6.24 -13.40 7.10
N LYS A 134 5.27 -14.22 7.55
CA LYS A 134 4.14 -13.78 8.40
C LYS A 134 4.38 -13.95 9.91
N HIS A 135 5.56 -14.44 10.29
CA HIS A 135 5.89 -14.79 11.68
C HIS A 135 7.30 -14.34 12.08
N TYR A 136 7.89 -13.41 11.33
CA TYR A 136 9.22 -12.88 11.61
C TYR A 136 9.29 -12.25 12.99
#